data_AF-A0A0N9HUP9-F1
#
_entry.id   AF-A0A0N9HUP9-F1
#
_cell.length_a   1.000
_cell.length_b   1.000
_cell.length_c   1.000
_cell.angle_alpha   90.00
_cell.angle_beta   90.00
_cell.angle_gamma   90.00
#
_symmetry.space_group_name_H-M   'P 1'
#
loop_
_entity.id
_entity.type
_entity.pdbx_description
1 polymer ?
#
loop_
_entity_poly.entity_id
_entity_poly.type
_entity_poly.pdbx_seq_one_letter_code
_entity_poly.pdbx_strand_id
1 'polypeptide(L)'
;MLGRAVQDDGSPPYWPFRQIIRGLGRRSAPAALADELALVVPEFGGGPATAPGERFRVFEAVTEYLTGAGKLLMVLDDLQWADQATLRLLVHLAMAARTMPVMILVTYRDTEVGEPLSDTLAALAREDSVTRVQLTGLSETDVVAHLTGLTGAAVDAETAAIVSRRTGGNPFFVAELSRILGQERMPDAVLGAVRVRLDGLSHGCREMLVAASVLGTQVDPAIVASVLGWPLDDALSALDEAVRSGVLSDPDGWRFTHNGIAAAACDWLDDAVRHLRRAIVNNERAGTPPYVAMATLDLARVLARRDRPGDADESAALAVSARAMAEELGMRQLVADAEALTGPSALSPRENEIARLAAQGPTNRQIAAAVHISVRTGRRTCGRSSETGIVEPFGDPRPAGVSR
;
A
#
# COMPACT_ATOMS: atom_id res chain seq x y z
N MET A 1 -30.23 -6.81 -9.75
CA MET A 1 -29.94 -7.92 -8.82
C MET A 1 -28.45 -8.17 -8.81
N LEU A 2 -27.86 -8.38 -7.63
CA LEU A 2 -26.42 -8.58 -7.45
C LEU A 2 -26.16 -10.04 -7.04
N GLY A 3 -25.21 -10.68 -7.71
CA GLY A 3 -24.64 -11.97 -7.33
C GLY A 3 -23.13 -11.82 -7.19
N ARG A 4 -22.54 -12.24 -6.08
CA ARG A 4 -21.10 -12.11 -5.82
C ARG A 4 -20.46 -13.49 -5.67
N ALA A 5 -19.40 -13.74 -6.45
CA ALA A 5 -18.55 -14.91 -6.27
C ALA A 5 -17.64 -14.71 -5.05
N VAL A 6 -17.24 -15.81 -4.43
CA VAL A 6 -16.48 -15.78 -3.17
C VAL A 6 -15.31 -16.75 -3.27
N GLN A 7 -14.15 -16.33 -2.75
CA GLN A 7 -12.96 -17.16 -2.64
C GLN A 7 -13.11 -18.11 -1.43
N ASP A 8 -13.95 -19.13 -1.56
CA ASP A 8 -14.19 -20.15 -0.54
C ASP A 8 -14.41 -21.51 -1.22
N ASP A 9 -13.59 -22.50 -0.85
CA ASP A 9 -13.68 -23.89 -1.34
C ASP A 9 -15.03 -24.54 -0.99
N GLY A 10 -15.79 -23.98 -0.03
CA GLY A 10 -17.13 -24.40 0.36
C GLY A 10 -18.28 -23.78 -0.45
N SER A 11 -17.99 -22.85 -1.38
CA SER A 11 -19.04 -22.18 -2.14
C SER A 11 -19.77 -23.16 -3.07
N PRO A 12 -21.11 -23.26 -2.99
CA PRO A 12 -21.83 -24.19 -3.83
C PRO A 12 -21.81 -23.74 -5.29
N PRO A 13 -21.93 -24.67 -6.26
CA PRO A 13 -22.00 -24.33 -7.67
C PRO A 13 -23.11 -23.32 -7.97
N TYR A 14 -22.86 -22.43 -8.93
CA TYR A 14 -23.80 -21.39 -9.36
C TYR A 14 -24.07 -20.30 -8.31
N TRP A 15 -23.19 -20.12 -7.32
CA TRP A 15 -23.46 -19.26 -6.17
C TRP A 15 -23.96 -17.84 -6.51
N PRO A 16 -23.33 -17.08 -7.44
CA PRO A 16 -23.85 -15.76 -7.82
C PRO A 16 -25.28 -15.82 -8.38
N PHE A 17 -25.57 -16.81 -9.21
CA PHE A 17 -26.92 -17.01 -9.78
C PHE A 17 -27.93 -17.43 -8.71
N ARG A 18 -27.54 -18.28 -7.75
CA ARG A 18 -28.39 -18.63 -6.60
C ARG A 18 -28.83 -17.40 -5.84
N GLN A 19 -27.93 -16.46 -5.57
CA GLN A 19 -28.24 -15.19 -4.88
C GLN A 19 -29.27 -14.37 -5.67
N ILE A 20 -29.10 -14.26 -6.99
CA ILE A 20 -30.00 -13.50 -7.86
C ILE A 20 -31.38 -14.14 -7.94
N ILE A 21 -31.45 -15.46 -8.17
CA ILE A 21 -32.71 -16.20 -8.26
C ILE A 21 -33.48 -16.13 -6.93
N ARG A 22 -32.78 -16.24 -5.80
CA ARG A 22 -33.37 -16.03 -4.46
C ARG A 22 -33.93 -14.62 -4.29
N GLY A 23 -33.21 -13.61 -4.77
CA GLY A 23 -33.65 -12.21 -4.71
C GLY A 23 -34.90 -11.94 -5.57
N LEU A 24 -35.02 -12.59 -6.73
CA LEU A 24 -36.20 -12.52 -7.59
C LEU A 24 -37.39 -13.29 -6.98
N GLY A 25 -37.12 -14.43 -6.34
CA GLY A 25 -38.08 -15.26 -5.64
C GLY A 25 -39.03 -16.04 -6.55
N ARG A 26 -39.95 -16.81 -5.97
CA ARG A 26 -40.92 -17.65 -6.72
C ARG A 26 -41.92 -16.87 -7.57
N ARG A 27 -42.04 -15.55 -7.37
CA ARG A 27 -43.02 -14.69 -8.05
C ARG A 27 -42.88 -14.69 -9.58
N SER A 28 -41.68 -15.00 -10.07
CA SER A 28 -41.39 -15.03 -11.51
C SER A 28 -41.22 -16.45 -12.07
N ALA A 29 -41.34 -17.50 -11.24
CA ALA A 29 -41.10 -18.87 -11.66
C ALA A 29 -42.41 -19.56 -12.09
N PRO A 30 -42.56 -19.98 -13.36
CA PRO A 30 -43.56 -20.95 -13.73
C PRO A 30 -43.39 -22.24 -12.91
N ALA A 31 -44.49 -22.86 -12.48
CA ALA A 31 -44.44 -24.13 -11.75
C ALA A 31 -43.69 -25.25 -12.53
N ALA A 32 -43.71 -25.16 -13.86
CA ALA A 32 -43.03 -26.09 -14.77
C ALA A 32 -41.49 -26.01 -14.72
N LEU A 33 -40.90 -24.91 -14.21
CA LEU A 33 -39.45 -24.76 -14.09
C LEU A 33 -38.93 -25.06 -12.68
N ALA A 34 -39.82 -25.40 -11.75
CA ALA A 34 -39.46 -25.54 -10.35
C ALA A 34 -38.45 -26.68 -10.12
N ASP A 35 -38.63 -27.82 -10.80
CA ASP A 35 -37.77 -28.99 -10.66
C ASP A 35 -36.37 -28.75 -11.24
N GLU A 36 -36.26 -28.11 -12.40
CA GLU A 36 -34.98 -27.74 -13.01
C GLU A 36 -34.26 -26.62 -12.26
N LEU A 37 -34.99 -25.59 -11.80
CA LEU A 37 -34.41 -24.52 -10.98
C LEU A 37 -33.94 -25.05 -9.62
N ALA A 38 -34.52 -26.15 -9.14
CA ALA A 38 -34.10 -26.76 -7.89
C ALA A 38 -32.73 -27.43 -7.93
N LEU A 39 -32.32 -27.89 -9.11
CA LEU A 39 -30.97 -28.40 -9.34
C LEU A 39 -29.91 -27.29 -9.17
N VAL A 40 -30.31 -26.02 -9.33
CA VAL A 40 -29.48 -24.82 -9.08
C VAL A 40 -29.69 -24.29 -7.68
N VAL A 41 -30.92 -24.19 -7.19
CA VAL A 41 -31.26 -23.60 -5.90
C VAL A 41 -32.04 -24.62 -5.07
N PRO A 42 -31.44 -25.24 -4.04
CA PRO A 42 -32.07 -26.33 -3.26
C PRO A 42 -33.43 -25.97 -2.65
N GLU A 43 -33.75 -24.68 -2.49
CA GLU A 43 -35.02 -24.15 -1.98
C GLU A 43 -36.22 -24.31 -2.93
N PHE A 44 -35.96 -24.74 -4.18
CA PHE A 44 -37.00 -25.17 -5.12
C PHE A 44 -37.22 -26.70 -5.07
N GLY A 45 -36.31 -27.48 -4.45
CA GLY A 45 -36.43 -28.93 -4.14
C GLY A 45 -35.61 -29.90 -5.02
N GLY A 46 -34.52 -30.51 -4.51
CA GLY A 46 -33.73 -31.54 -5.22
C GLY A 46 -32.20 -31.33 -5.16
N GLY A 47 -31.41 -32.40 -5.26
CA GLY A 47 -29.93 -32.40 -5.22
C GLY A 47 -29.26 -31.97 -6.54
N PRO A 48 -27.92 -31.87 -6.62
CA PRO A 48 -27.23 -31.30 -7.78
C PRO A 48 -27.38 -32.15 -9.06
N ALA A 49 -27.48 -31.48 -10.22
CA ALA A 49 -27.51 -32.12 -11.55
C ALA A 49 -26.18 -32.85 -11.83
N THR A 50 -26.23 -34.15 -12.11
CA THR A 50 -25.02 -34.98 -12.30
C THR A 50 -24.78 -35.40 -13.75
N ALA A 51 -25.81 -35.38 -14.61
CA ALA A 51 -25.70 -35.79 -16.02
C ALA A 51 -25.59 -34.62 -17.03
N PRO A 52 -24.89 -34.77 -18.17
CA PRO A 52 -24.80 -33.74 -19.22
C PRO A 52 -26.14 -33.22 -19.76
N GLY A 53 -27.14 -34.09 -19.92
CA GLY A 53 -28.49 -33.70 -20.36
C GLY A 53 -29.34 -33.02 -19.29
N GLU A 54 -28.96 -33.10 -18.01
CA GLU A 54 -29.59 -32.34 -16.92
C GLU A 54 -29.05 -30.90 -16.89
N ARG A 55 -27.76 -30.70 -17.18
CA ARG A 55 -27.15 -29.37 -17.23
C ARG A 55 -27.76 -28.46 -18.29
N PHE A 56 -28.00 -28.97 -19.50
CA PHE A 56 -28.62 -28.18 -20.56
C PHE A 56 -30.04 -27.76 -20.17
N ARG A 57 -30.83 -28.66 -19.57
CA ARG A 57 -32.17 -28.34 -19.05
C ARG A 57 -32.14 -27.28 -17.96
N VAL A 58 -31.17 -27.38 -17.05
CA VAL A 58 -30.95 -26.35 -16.02
C VAL A 58 -30.65 -24.99 -16.65
N PHE A 59 -29.81 -24.95 -17.68
CA PHE A 59 -29.44 -23.70 -18.34
C PHE A 59 -30.65 -23.06 -19.03
N GLU A 60 -31.42 -23.84 -19.78
CA GLU A 60 -32.67 -23.40 -20.41
C GLU A 60 -33.68 -22.90 -19.36
N ALA A 61 -33.84 -23.61 -18.24
CA ALA A 61 -34.75 -23.21 -17.17
C ALA A 61 -34.33 -21.88 -16.52
N VAL A 62 -33.04 -21.66 -16.31
CA VAL A 62 -32.53 -20.37 -15.81
C VAL A 62 -32.78 -19.26 -16.84
N THR A 63 -32.51 -19.53 -18.12
CA THR A 63 -32.75 -18.58 -19.22
C THR A 63 -34.23 -18.19 -19.30
N GLU A 64 -35.14 -19.16 -19.28
CA GLU A 64 -36.58 -18.93 -19.33
C GLU A 64 -37.07 -18.16 -18.09
N TYR A 65 -36.60 -18.54 -16.90
CA TYR A 65 -36.91 -17.84 -15.65
C TYR A 65 -36.49 -16.37 -15.68
N LEU A 66 -35.25 -16.09 -16.10
CA LEU A 66 -34.72 -14.72 -16.20
C LEU A 66 -35.45 -13.91 -17.28
N THR A 67 -35.85 -14.55 -18.38
CA THR A 67 -36.66 -13.91 -19.43
C THR A 67 -38.05 -13.55 -18.92
N GLY A 68 -38.70 -14.46 -18.20
CA GLY A 68 -40.02 -14.26 -17.58
C GLY A 68 -40.03 -13.21 -16.46
N ALA A 69 -38.89 -12.98 -15.80
CA ALA A 69 -38.72 -11.91 -14.82
C ALA A 69 -38.80 -10.50 -15.44
N GLY A 70 -38.73 -10.36 -16.76
CA GLY A 70 -38.84 -9.09 -17.48
C GLY A 70 -37.56 -8.27 -17.45
N LYS A 71 -37.70 -6.94 -17.53
CA LYS A 71 -36.55 -6.02 -17.62
C LYS A 71 -35.68 -6.09 -16.37
N LEU A 72 -34.46 -6.62 -16.50
CA LEU A 72 -33.57 -6.90 -15.37
C LEU A 72 -32.12 -6.47 -15.67
N LEU A 73 -31.52 -5.73 -14.73
CA LEU A 73 -30.06 -5.60 -14.64
C LEU A 73 -29.53 -6.63 -13.64
N MET A 74 -28.74 -7.57 -14.13
CA MET A 74 -28.00 -8.55 -13.36
C MET A 74 -26.55 -8.10 -13.23
N VAL A 75 -26.02 -8.03 -12.02
CA VAL A 75 -24.61 -7.73 -11.76
C VAL A 75 -23.98 -8.96 -11.15
N LEU A 76 -22.93 -9.49 -11.80
CA LEU A 76 -22.11 -10.59 -11.33
C LEU A 76 -20.74 -10.05 -10.95
N ASP A 77 -20.43 -10.06 -9.66
CA ASP A 77 -19.22 -9.47 -9.11
C ASP A 77 -18.19 -10.51 -8.69
N ASP A 78 -16.91 -10.12 -8.78
CA ASP A 78 -15.73 -10.93 -8.49
C ASP A 78 -15.66 -12.27 -9.28
N LEU A 79 -15.99 -12.25 -10.58
CA LEU A 79 -16.08 -13.49 -11.39
C LEU A 79 -14.79 -14.33 -11.40
N GLN A 80 -13.64 -13.75 -11.06
CA GLN A 80 -12.39 -14.50 -10.87
C GLN A 80 -12.46 -15.62 -9.83
N TRP A 81 -13.42 -15.56 -8.90
CA TRP A 81 -13.63 -16.59 -7.88
C TRP A 81 -14.84 -17.50 -8.19
N ALA A 82 -15.40 -17.42 -9.40
CA ALA A 82 -16.55 -18.23 -9.78
C ALA A 82 -16.14 -19.66 -10.14
N ASP A 83 -16.98 -20.63 -9.76
CA ASP A 83 -16.80 -22.03 -10.13
C ASP A 83 -17.04 -22.28 -11.64
N GLN A 84 -16.49 -23.37 -12.16
CA GLN A 84 -16.60 -23.70 -13.58
C GLN A 84 -18.06 -23.86 -14.07
N ALA A 85 -18.98 -24.30 -13.20
CA ALA A 85 -20.37 -24.45 -13.57
C ALA A 85 -21.04 -23.07 -13.72
N THR A 86 -20.77 -22.13 -12.81
CA THR A 86 -21.15 -20.71 -12.93
C THR A 86 -20.67 -20.11 -14.24
N LEU A 87 -19.38 -20.28 -14.57
CA LEU A 87 -18.79 -19.72 -15.79
C LEU A 87 -19.45 -20.27 -17.07
N ARG A 88 -19.77 -21.57 -17.11
CA ARG A 88 -20.48 -22.20 -18.24
C ARG A 88 -21.91 -21.67 -18.40
N LEU A 89 -22.63 -21.45 -17.29
CA LEU A 89 -23.96 -20.85 -17.33
C LEU A 89 -23.92 -19.41 -17.85
N LEU A 90 -22.89 -18.63 -17.48
CA LEU A 90 -22.70 -17.28 -18.01
C LEU A 90 -22.53 -17.29 -19.53
N VAL A 91 -21.70 -18.18 -20.08
CA VAL A 91 -21.55 -18.32 -21.55
C VAL A 91 -22.87 -18.68 -22.21
N HIS A 92 -23.64 -19.59 -21.62
CA HIS A 92 -24.97 -19.94 -22.13
C HIS A 92 -25.93 -18.74 -22.16
N LEU A 93 -25.97 -17.96 -21.07
CA LEU A 93 -26.80 -16.76 -21.00
C LEU A 93 -26.35 -15.67 -21.98
N ALA A 94 -25.05 -15.53 -22.22
CA ALA A 94 -24.53 -14.56 -23.18
C ALA A 94 -25.00 -14.85 -24.62
N MET A 95 -25.07 -16.13 -25.01
CA MET A 95 -25.62 -16.55 -26.30
C MET A 95 -27.12 -16.21 -26.42
N ALA A 96 -27.88 -16.33 -25.32
CA ALA A 96 -29.31 -16.00 -25.28
C ALA A 96 -29.60 -14.50 -25.07
N ALA A 97 -28.63 -13.71 -24.62
CA ALA A 97 -28.86 -12.35 -24.12
C ALA A 97 -29.55 -11.40 -25.12
N ARG A 98 -29.35 -11.59 -26.44
CA ARG A 98 -29.96 -10.72 -27.47
C ARG A 98 -31.49 -10.79 -27.52
N THR A 99 -32.08 -11.90 -27.08
CA THR A 99 -33.55 -12.10 -27.11
C THR A 99 -34.18 -11.90 -25.73
N MET A 100 -33.37 -11.67 -24.71
CA MET A 100 -33.80 -11.51 -23.33
C MET A 100 -33.96 -10.02 -22.97
N PRO A 101 -34.92 -9.65 -22.11
CA PRO A 101 -34.99 -8.33 -21.51
C PRO A 101 -33.97 -8.13 -20.37
N VAL A 102 -32.80 -8.79 -20.45
CA VAL A 102 -31.83 -8.86 -19.34
C VAL A 102 -30.48 -8.27 -19.78
N MET A 103 -29.96 -7.34 -18.99
CA MET A 103 -28.58 -6.86 -19.11
C MET A 103 -27.72 -7.51 -18.04
N ILE A 104 -26.64 -8.18 -18.44
CA ILE A 104 -25.70 -8.83 -17.53
C ILE A 104 -24.42 -7.99 -17.50
N LEU A 105 -24.17 -7.36 -16.35
CA LEU A 105 -22.91 -6.68 -16.04
C LEU A 105 -22.04 -7.64 -15.25
N VAL A 106 -20.81 -7.84 -15.71
CA VAL A 106 -19.85 -8.73 -15.07
C VAL A 106 -18.62 -7.92 -14.70
N THR A 107 -18.14 -8.08 -13.46
CA THR A 107 -16.89 -7.51 -12.98
C THR A 107 -15.94 -8.62 -12.55
N TYR A 108 -14.66 -8.44 -12.87
CA TYR A 108 -13.59 -9.34 -12.44
C TYR A 108 -12.25 -8.59 -12.44
N ARG A 109 -11.25 -9.19 -11.81
CA ARG A 109 -9.89 -8.65 -11.74
C ARG A 109 -9.02 -9.24 -12.84
N ASP A 110 -8.41 -8.39 -13.64
CA ASP A 110 -7.50 -8.78 -14.72
C ASP A 110 -6.19 -9.41 -14.21
N THR A 111 -5.78 -9.12 -12.97
CA THR A 111 -4.60 -9.71 -12.32
C THR A 111 -4.84 -11.13 -11.77
N GLU A 112 -6.09 -11.57 -11.63
CA GLU A 112 -6.46 -12.85 -11.01
C GLU A 112 -7.12 -13.83 -12.01
N VAL A 113 -6.79 -13.70 -13.30
CA VAL A 113 -7.39 -14.53 -14.36
C VAL A 113 -6.67 -15.89 -14.43
N GLY A 114 -7.27 -16.90 -13.81
CA GLY A 114 -6.88 -18.31 -13.97
C GLY A 114 -7.40 -18.95 -15.27
N GLU A 115 -6.94 -20.17 -15.57
CA GLU A 115 -7.28 -20.91 -16.80
C GLU A 115 -8.81 -21.01 -17.07
N PRO A 116 -9.68 -21.37 -16.10
CA PRO A 116 -11.13 -21.49 -16.36
C PRO A 116 -11.78 -20.16 -16.76
N LEU A 117 -11.34 -19.05 -16.16
CA LEU A 117 -11.86 -17.72 -16.47
C LEU A 117 -11.33 -17.24 -17.82
N SER A 118 -10.06 -17.49 -18.13
CA SER A 118 -9.45 -17.16 -19.42
C SER A 118 -10.24 -17.77 -20.59
N ASP A 119 -10.54 -19.07 -20.51
CA ASP A 119 -11.33 -19.78 -21.52
C ASP A 119 -12.75 -19.20 -21.65
N THR A 120 -13.35 -18.87 -20.52
CA THR A 120 -14.68 -18.26 -20.47
C THR A 120 -14.69 -16.88 -21.13
N LEU A 121 -13.71 -16.03 -20.82
CA LEU A 121 -13.55 -14.72 -21.45
C LEU A 121 -13.32 -14.84 -22.95
N ALA A 122 -12.55 -15.83 -23.40
CA ALA A 122 -12.33 -16.10 -24.83
C ALA A 122 -13.60 -16.59 -25.53
N ALA A 123 -14.45 -17.37 -24.86
CA ALA A 123 -15.77 -17.75 -25.37
C ALA A 123 -16.69 -16.53 -25.49
N LEU A 124 -16.79 -15.73 -24.42
CA LEU A 124 -17.63 -14.52 -24.39
C LEU A 124 -17.19 -13.47 -25.42
N ALA A 125 -15.89 -13.35 -25.72
CA ALA A 125 -15.38 -12.43 -26.72
C ALA A 125 -15.84 -12.73 -28.16
N ARG A 126 -16.37 -13.92 -28.42
CA ARG A 126 -16.92 -14.31 -29.73
C ARG A 126 -18.40 -13.94 -29.89
N GLU A 127 -19.07 -13.52 -28.82
CA GLU A 127 -20.48 -13.20 -28.82
C GLU A 127 -20.73 -11.71 -29.11
N ASP A 128 -21.53 -11.41 -30.14
CA ASP A 128 -21.87 -10.03 -30.52
C ASP A 128 -22.67 -9.27 -29.44
N SER A 129 -23.26 -9.99 -28.49
CA SER A 129 -24.01 -9.44 -27.36
C SER A 129 -23.10 -8.91 -26.24
N VAL A 130 -21.80 -9.21 -26.29
CA VAL A 130 -20.85 -8.91 -25.22
C VAL A 130 -20.02 -7.68 -25.56
N THR A 131 -20.04 -6.69 -24.66
CA THR A 131 -19.14 -5.55 -24.70
C THR A 131 -18.19 -5.63 -23.52
N ARG A 132 -16.88 -5.59 -23.79
CA ARG A 132 -15.84 -5.57 -22.76
C ARG A 132 -15.35 -4.14 -22.56
N VAL A 133 -15.45 -3.66 -21.33
CA VAL A 133 -14.86 -2.38 -20.91
C VAL A 133 -13.63 -2.68 -20.07
N GLN A 134 -12.45 -2.37 -20.60
CA GLN A 134 -11.22 -2.44 -19.81
C GLN A 134 -11.11 -1.16 -18.98
N LEU A 135 -11.03 -1.32 -17.66
CA LEU A 135 -10.79 -0.21 -16.75
C LEU A 135 -9.29 -0.04 -16.53
N THR A 136 -8.82 1.20 -16.59
CA THR A 136 -7.47 1.59 -16.22
C THR A 136 -7.53 2.52 -15.00
N GLY A 137 -6.37 2.89 -14.47
CA GLY A 137 -6.29 4.05 -13.58
C GLY A 137 -6.89 5.30 -14.23
N LEU A 138 -7.41 6.20 -13.41
CA LEU A 138 -7.85 7.55 -13.81
C LEU A 138 -6.71 8.29 -14.50
N SER A 139 -7.04 9.02 -15.56
CA SER A 139 -6.09 9.95 -16.17
C SER A 139 -5.76 11.09 -15.20
N GLU A 140 -4.66 11.81 -15.42
CA GLU A 140 -4.34 12.99 -14.59
C GLU A 140 -5.49 14.01 -14.55
N THR A 141 -6.18 14.21 -15.68
CA THR A 141 -7.36 15.07 -15.77
C THR A 141 -8.52 14.56 -14.90
N ASP A 142 -8.76 13.24 -14.93
CA ASP A 142 -9.80 12.63 -14.10
C ASP A 142 -9.42 12.61 -12.62
N VAL A 143 -8.12 12.51 -12.29
CA VAL A 143 -7.61 12.68 -10.93
C VAL A 143 -7.87 14.09 -10.43
N VAL A 144 -7.60 15.13 -11.23
CA VAL A 144 -7.94 16.53 -10.88
C VAL A 144 -9.44 16.66 -10.61
N ALA A 145 -10.28 16.15 -11.52
CA ALA A 145 -11.73 16.21 -11.38
C ALA A 145 -12.22 15.46 -10.12
N HIS A 146 -11.65 14.28 -9.86
CA HIS A 146 -12.00 13.47 -8.70
C HIS A 146 -11.56 14.13 -7.38
N LEU A 147 -10.32 14.64 -7.32
CA LEU A 147 -9.80 15.36 -6.16
C LEU A 147 -10.63 16.63 -5.88
N THR A 148 -10.93 17.41 -6.91
CA THR A 148 -11.76 18.63 -6.78
C THR A 148 -13.16 18.29 -6.26
N GLY A 149 -13.75 17.20 -6.76
CA GLY A 149 -15.05 16.72 -6.27
C GLY A 149 -15.04 16.25 -4.82
N LEU A 150 -13.91 15.70 -4.35
CA LEU A 150 -13.75 15.22 -2.97
C LEU A 150 -13.40 16.32 -1.97
N THR A 151 -12.55 17.28 -2.35
CA THR A 151 -12.10 18.36 -1.45
C THR A 151 -13.02 19.57 -1.49
N GLY A 152 -13.81 19.73 -2.56
CA GLY A 152 -14.60 20.94 -2.82
C GLY A 152 -13.75 22.16 -3.19
N ALA A 153 -12.43 21.98 -3.36
CA ALA A 153 -11.48 23.02 -3.68
C ALA A 153 -10.71 22.67 -4.97
N ALA A 154 -10.36 23.68 -5.74
CA ALA A 154 -9.52 23.48 -6.92
C ALA A 154 -8.15 22.93 -6.48
N VAL A 155 -7.74 21.82 -7.09
CA VAL A 155 -6.42 21.23 -6.88
C VAL A 155 -5.51 21.64 -8.03
N ASP A 156 -4.31 22.12 -7.71
CA ASP A 156 -3.34 22.50 -8.72
C ASP A 156 -2.81 21.27 -9.48
N ALA A 157 -2.33 21.50 -10.70
CA ALA A 157 -1.88 20.43 -11.59
C ALA A 157 -0.66 19.66 -11.06
N GLU A 158 0.19 20.29 -10.26
CA GLU A 158 1.39 19.67 -9.71
C GLU A 158 1.02 18.64 -8.63
N THR A 159 0.14 19.03 -7.70
CA THR A 159 -0.44 18.16 -6.67
C THR A 159 -1.19 17.00 -7.30
N ALA A 160 -2.02 17.26 -8.32
CA ALA A 160 -2.75 16.20 -9.01
C ALA A 160 -1.82 15.23 -9.76
N ALA A 161 -0.75 15.73 -10.37
CA ALA A 161 0.25 14.88 -11.02
C ALA A 161 1.03 14.03 -9.99
N ILE A 162 1.34 14.59 -8.82
CA ILE A 162 1.95 13.82 -7.70
C ILE A 162 0.99 12.72 -7.23
N VAL A 163 -0.29 13.06 -7.01
CA VAL A 163 -1.31 12.09 -6.59
C VAL A 163 -1.48 11.01 -7.66
N SER A 164 -1.64 11.38 -8.93
CA SER A 164 -1.77 10.44 -10.05
C SER A 164 -0.59 9.46 -10.12
N ARG A 165 0.65 9.96 -10.13
CA ARG A 165 1.85 9.13 -10.12
C ARG A 165 1.93 8.23 -8.89
N ARG A 166 1.52 8.74 -7.73
CA ARG A 166 1.54 8.00 -6.47
C ARG A 166 0.40 7.02 -6.32
N THR A 167 -0.68 7.11 -7.09
CA THR A 167 -1.87 6.23 -6.97
C THR A 167 -2.04 5.30 -8.17
N GLY A 168 -1.24 5.49 -9.23
CA GLY A 168 -1.51 4.88 -10.52
C GLY A 168 -2.89 5.25 -11.07
N GLY A 169 -3.43 6.42 -10.67
CA GLY A 169 -4.79 6.84 -10.98
C GLY A 169 -5.89 6.02 -10.30
N ASN A 170 -5.60 5.14 -9.34
CA ASN A 170 -6.64 4.34 -8.69
C ASN A 170 -7.62 5.24 -7.89
N PRO A 171 -8.93 5.27 -8.23
CA PRO A 171 -9.90 6.18 -7.57
C PRO A 171 -9.93 6.05 -6.05
N PHE A 172 -9.83 4.82 -5.52
CA PHE A 172 -9.82 4.58 -4.08
C PHE A 172 -8.60 5.24 -3.43
N PHE A 173 -7.39 5.00 -3.96
CA PHE A 173 -6.18 5.61 -3.41
C PHE A 173 -6.12 7.13 -3.61
N VAL A 174 -6.67 7.65 -4.70
CA VAL A 174 -6.83 9.10 -4.91
C VAL A 174 -7.72 9.69 -3.82
N ALA A 175 -8.85 9.03 -3.51
CA ALA A 175 -9.77 9.50 -2.49
C ALA A 175 -9.20 9.43 -1.08
N GLU A 176 -8.31 8.49 -0.82
CA GLU A 176 -7.64 8.39 0.47
C GLU A 176 -6.50 9.39 0.61
N LEU A 177 -5.70 9.61 -0.44
CA LEU A 177 -4.68 10.66 -0.43
C LEU A 177 -5.30 12.06 -0.29
N SER A 178 -6.49 12.30 -0.84
CA SER A 178 -7.16 13.60 -0.68
C SER A 178 -7.51 13.90 0.79
N ARG A 179 -7.86 12.88 1.59
CA ARG A 179 -8.11 13.05 3.03
C ARG A 179 -6.84 13.40 3.81
N ILE A 180 -5.68 12.95 3.33
CA ILE A 180 -4.36 13.23 3.91
C ILE A 180 -3.86 14.61 3.49
N LEU A 181 -4.21 15.09 2.30
CA LEU A 181 -3.88 16.45 1.88
C LEU A 181 -4.56 17.54 2.74
N GLY A 182 -5.39 17.15 3.73
CA GLY A 182 -5.89 18.01 4.81
C GLY A 182 -5.57 17.54 6.25
N GLN A 183 -4.76 16.50 6.46
CA GLN A 183 -4.43 15.90 7.77
C GLN A 183 -2.98 15.35 7.79
N GLU A 184 -2.22 15.58 8.86
CA GLU A 184 -0.82 15.08 9.00
C GLU A 184 -0.68 13.55 9.18
N ARG A 185 -1.76 12.75 9.09
CA ARG A 185 -1.74 11.28 9.32
C ARG A 185 -2.56 10.49 8.29
N MET A 186 -2.05 9.32 7.89
CA MET A 186 -2.67 8.36 6.95
C MET A 186 -3.91 7.67 7.59
N PRO A 187 -5.08 7.57 6.92
CA PRO A 187 -6.28 6.92 7.44
C PRO A 187 -6.18 5.39 7.53
N ASP A 188 -6.79 4.81 8.58
CA ASP A 188 -6.80 3.36 8.86
C ASP A 188 -7.42 2.51 7.74
N ALA A 189 -8.31 3.06 6.91
CA ALA A 189 -8.93 2.36 5.79
C ALA A 189 -7.92 2.04 4.66
N VAL A 190 -6.93 2.92 4.43
CA VAL A 190 -5.82 2.69 3.49
C VAL A 190 -4.93 1.58 4.01
N LEU A 191 -4.60 1.66 5.31
CA LEU A 191 -3.81 0.65 5.99
C LEU A 191 -4.52 -0.71 5.93
N GLY A 192 -5.84 -0.76 6.11
CA GLY A 192 -6.64 -1.98 5.98
C GLY A 192 -6.65 -2.55 4.56
N ALA A 193 -6.83 -1.73 3.53
CA ALA A 193 -6.85 -2.19 2.13
C ALA A 193 -5.47 -2.66 1.64
N VAL A 194 -4.40 -1.98 2.06
CA VAL A 194 -3.02 -2.41 1.79
C VAL A 194 -2.70 -3.69 2.57
N ARG A 195 -3.12 -3.79 3.83
CA ARG A 195 -2.90 -4.98 4.69
C ARG A 195 -3.57 -6.23 4.13
N VAL A 196 -4.83 -6.13 3.66
CA VAL A 196 -5.52 -7.24 2.98
C VAL A 196 -4.75 -7.72 1.74
N ARG A 197 -4.15 -6.80 0.99
CA ARG A 197 -3.39 -7.11 -0.22
C ARG A 197 -2.02 -7.73 0.11
N LEU A 198 -1.38 -7.30 1.20
CA LEU A 198 -0.11 -7.84 1.70
C LEU A 198 -0.27 -9.18 2.45
N ASP A 199 -1.42 -9.42 3.08
CA ASP A 199 -1.74 -10.69 3.75
C ASP A 199 -1.84 -11.85 2.75
N GLY A 200 -2.28 -11.55 1.52
CA GLY A 200 -2.33 -12.52 0.40
C GLY A 200 -0.97 -12.89 -0.20
N LEU A 201 0.12 -12.23 0.20
CA LEU A 201 1.47 -12.52 -0.30
C LEU A 201 2.15 -13.64 0.49
N SER A 202 3.12 -14.30 -0.15
CA SER A 202 4.01 -15.25 0.50
C SER A 202 4.88 -14.56 1.54
N HIS A 203 5.36 -15.32 2.53
CA HIS A 203 6.32 -14.81 3.52
C HIS A 203 7.59 -14.28 2.84
N GLY A 204 8.09 -14.97 1.81
CA GLY A 204 9.23 -14.53 1.02
C GLY A 204 8.97 -13.23 0.26
N CYS A 205 7.80 -13.07 -0.36
CA CYS A 205 7.45 -11.81 -1.01
C CYS A 205 7.38 -10.64 -0.01
N ARG A 206 6.83 -10.86 1.19
CA ARG A 206 6.82 -9.85 2.25
C ARG A 206 8.21 -9.47 2.75
N GLU A 207 9.08 -10.44 3.05
CA GLU A 207 10.47 -10.16 3.46
C GLU A 207 11.25 -9.43 2.36
N MET A 208 11.03 -9.79 1.09
CA MET A 208 11.61 -9.12 -0.06
C MET A 208 11.15 -7.66 -0.15
N LEU A 209 9.84 -7.41 -0.05
CA LEU A 209 9.28 -6.06 -0.09
C LEU A 209 9.80 -5.18 1.05
N VAL A 210 10.03 -5.77 2.23
CA VAL A 210 10.67 -5.06 3.34
C VAL A 210 12.12 -4.69 2.98
N ALA A 211 12.93 -5.61 2.46
CA ALA A 211 14.30 -5.30 2.03
C ALA A 211 14.35 -4.27 0.89
N ALA A 212 13.46 -4.40 -0.09
CA ALA A 212 13.31 -3.46 -1.20
C ALA A 212 12.91 -2.06 -0.71
N SER A 213 12.05 -1.96 0.30
CA SER A 213 11.61 -0.67 0.86
C SER A 213 12.75 0.15 1.47
N VAL A 214 13.81 -0.53 1.91
CA VAL A 214 15.01 0.10 2.48
C VAL A 214 16.02 0.55 1.41
N LEU A 215 15.97 -0.05 0.22
CA LEU A 215 16.87 0.26 -0.89
C LEU A 215 16.36 1.44 -1.77
N GLY A 216 15.12 1.88 -1.56
CA GLY A 216 14.53 3.06 -2.19
C GLY A 216 13.54 2.73 -3.32
N THR A 217 13.26 3.72 -4.17
CA THR A 217 12.21 3.64 -5.20
C THR A 217 12.55 2.75 -6.39
N GLN A 218 13.82 2.38 -6.57
CA GLN A 218 14.28 1.44 -7.59
C GLN A 218 14.93 0.24 -6.91
N VAL A 219 14.48 -0.94 -7.29
CA VAL A 219 14.85 -2.20 -6.65
C VAL A 219 15.73 -2.99 -7.61
N ASP A 220 17.01 -3.20 -7.25
CA ASP A 220 17.90 -4.12 -7.97
C ASP A 220 17.80 -5.52 -7.31
N PRO A 221 17.38 -6.57 -8.04
CA PRO A 221 17.22 -7.91 -7.48
C PRO A 221 18.51 -8.49 -6.90
N ALA A 222 19.66 -8.17 -7.47
CA ALA A 222 20.95 -8.67 -6.98
C ALA A 222 21.33 -8.02 -5.64
N ILE A 223 20.98 -6.74 -5.48
CA ILE A 223 21.19 -6.02 -4.21
C ILE A 223 20.22 -6.54 -3.15
N VAL A 224 18.95 -6.75 -3.49
CA VAL A 224 17.96 -7.32 -2.56
C VAL A 224 18.33 -8.73 -2.12
N ALA A 225 18.73 -9.59 -3.06
CA ALA A 225 19.19 -10.94 -2.78
C ALA A 225 20.40 -10.93 -1.84
N SER A 226 21.36 -10.02 -2.06
CA SER A 226 22.51 -9.83 -1.19
C SER A 226 22.12 -9.37 0.22
N VAL A 227 21.15 -8.46 0.34
CA VAL A 227 20.65 -7.95 1.62
C VAL A 227 19.95 -9.04 2.42
N LEU A 228 19.14 -9.86 1.75
CA LEU A 228 18.38 -10.96 2.36
C LEU A 228 19.24 -12.21 2.60
N GLY A 229 20.38 -12.35 1.90
CA GLY A 229 21.18 -13.56 1.90
C GLY A 229 20.52 -14.70 1.12
N TRP A 230 19.74 -14.37 0.09
CA TRP A 230 19.00 -15.32 -0.73
C TRP A 230 19.73 -15.63 -2.04
N PRO A 231 19.48 -16.80 -2.64
CA PRO A 231 19.69 -17.00 -4.07
C PRO A 231 18.96 -15.92 -4.88
N LEU A 232 19.56 -15.51 -6.00
CA LEU A 232 18.96 -14.50 -6.90
C LEU A 232 17.60 -14.95 -7.43
N ASP A 233 17.44 -16.23 -7.75
CA ASP A 233 16.18 -16.79 -8.27
C ASP A 233 15.01 -16.67 -7.26
N ASP A 234 15.30 -16.80 -5.97
CA ASP A 234 14.29 -16.64 -4.92
C ASP A 234 13.84 -15.17 -4.80
N ALA A 235 14.79 -14.24 -4.93
CA ALA A 235 14.48 -12.81 -4.96
C ALA A 235 13.67 -12.41 -6.21
N LEU A 236 14.02 -12.96 -7.38
CA LEU A 236 13.28 -12.75 -8.63
C LEU A 236 11.86 -13.33 -8.53
N SER A 237 11.70 -14.52 -7.98
CA SER A 237 10.38 -15.15 -7.79
C SER A 237 9.48 -14.32 -6.86
N ALA A 238 10.05 -13.76 -5.79
CA ALA A 238 9.36 -12.86 -4.88
C ALA A 238 8.99 -11.52 -5.54
N LEU A 239 9.85 -10.99 -6.42
CA LEU A 239 9.58 -9.78 -7.21
C LEU A 239 8.46 -10.00 -8.23
N ASP A 240 8.44 -11.14 -8.92
CA ASP A 240 7.37 -11.50 -9.85
C ASP A 240 6.02 -11.62 -9.14
N GLU A 241 5.99 -12.14 -7.91
CA GLU A 241 4.79 -12.17 -7.07
C GLU A 241 4.33 -10.75 -6.69
N ALA A 242 5.28 -9.88 -6.35
CA ALA A 242 4.98 -8.48 -6.02
C ALA A 242 4.48 -7.68 -7.23
N VAL A 243 4.97 -7.96 -8.43
CA VAL A 243 4.47 -7.36 -9.68
C VAL A 243 3.07 -7.87 -10.02
N ARG A 244 2.85 -9.19 -9.95
CA ARG A 244 1.51 -9.80 -10.20
C ARG A 244 0.44 -9.30 -9.24
N SER A 245 0.80 -9.05 -7.98
CA SER A 245 -0.12 -8.49 -6.99
C SER A 245 -0.37 -6.98 -7.14
N GLY A 246 0.40 -6.32 -8.02
CA GLY A 246 0.33 -4.87 -8.26
C GLY A 246 1.03 -4.02 -7.20
N VAL A 247 1.80 -4.64 -6.30
CA VAL A 247 2.60 -3.95 -5.27
C VAL A 247 3.83 -3.28 -5.89
N LEU A 248 4.42 -3.91 -6.91
CA LEU A 248 5.48 -3.35 -7.74
C LEU A 248 5.02 -3.17 -9.20
N SER A 249 5.67 -2.25 -9.92
CA SER A 249 5.54 -2.06 -11.37
C SER A 249 6.88 -2.29 -12.08
N ASP A 250 6.84 -2.84 -13.31
CA ASP A 250 8.00 -3.26 -14.11
C ASP A 250 8.27 -2.54 -15.47
N PRO A 251 7.66 -1.41 -15.89
CA PRO A 251 7.99 -0.85 -17.20
C PRO A 251 9.42 -0.29 -17.36
N ASP A 252 10.04 0.19 -16.27
CA ASP A 252 11.36 0.87 -16.26
C ASP A 252 12.25 0.40 -15.09
N GLY A 253 12.10 -0.88 -14.69
CA GLY A 253 12.70 -1.49 -13.50
C GLY A 253 11.70 -1.69 -12.35
N TRP A 254 12.02 -2.57 -11.40
CA TRP A 254 11.16 -2.88 -10.25
C TRP A 254 11.03 -1.67 -9.32
N ARG A 255 9.83 -1.06 -9.29
CA ARG A 255 9.51 0.09 -8.43
C ARG A 255 8.25 -0.16 -7.64
N PHE A 256 8.17 0.37 -6.42
CA PHE A 256 6.92 0.38 -5.68
C PHE A 256 5.88 1.20 -6.42
N THR A 257 4.70 0.62 -6.66
CA THR A 257 3.57 1.31 -7.29
C THR A 257 3.13 2.52 -6.45
N HIS A 258 3.40 2.50 -5.13
CA HIS A 258 3.09 3.59 -4.21
C HIS A 258 4.16 3.75 -3.11
N ASN A 259 4.73 4.95 -2.91
CA ASN A 259 5.69 5.24 -1.81
C ASN A 259 5.10 5.07 -0.40
N GLY A 260 3.77 4.99 -0.26
CA GLY A 260 3.08 4.73 1.00
C GLY A 260 2.92 3.24 1.33
N ILE A 261 3.11 2.32 0.38
CA ILE A 261 3.00 0.86 0.63
C ILE A 261 4.20 0.35 1.43
N ALA A 262 5.40 0.89 1.19
CA ALA A 262 6.57 0.66 2.04
C ALA A 262 6.32 1.03 3.52
N ALA A 263 5.59 2.12 3.76
CA ALA A 263 5.21 2.58 5.10
C ALA A 263 3.98 1.86 5.68
N ALA A 264 3.06 1.36 4.84
CA ALA A 264 1.86 0.64 5.24
C ALA A 264 2.09 -0.87 5.44
N ALA A 265 3.19 -1.42 4.92
CA ALA A 265 3.71 -2.73 5.31
C ALA A 265 4.19 -2.77 6.78
N CYS A 266 4.25 -1.61 7.46
CA CYS A 266 4.78 -1.45 8.80
C CYS A 266 3.70 -1.46 9.91
N ASP A 267 3.07 -2.61 10.15
CA ASP A 267 2.81 -2.98 11.56
C ASP A 267 4.07 -3.62 12.20
N TRP A 268 5.20 -3.61 11.48
CA TRP A 268 6.50 -4.08 11.93
C TRP A 268 7.49 -2.93 12.07
N LEU A 269 7.13 -1.86 12.77
CA LEU A 269 8.06 -0.75 13.05
C LEU A 269 9.35 -1.27 13.74
N ASP A 270 9.27 -2.37 14.48
CA ASP A 270 10.43 -3.04 15.07
C ASP A 270 11.31 -3.75 14.05
N ASP A 271 10.73 -4.46 13.08
CA ASP A 271 11.53 -5.04 12.00
C ASP A 271 12.09 -3.98 11.07
N ALA A 272 11.34 -2.91 10.78
CA ALA A 272 11.84 -1.77 10.01
C ALA A 272 13.09 -1.17 10.68
N VAL A 273 13.06 -0.95 12.01
CA VAL A 273 14.25 -0.52 12.77
C VAL A 273 15.39 -1.54 12.66
N ARG A 274 15.11 -2.84 12.82
CA ARG A 274 16.13 -3.92 12.71
C ARG A 274 16.77 -3.95 11.32
N HIS A 275 15.98 -3.85 10.27
CA HIS A 275 16.43 -3.90 8.88
C HIS A 275 17.18 -2.65 8.47
N LEU A 276 16.71 -1.45 8.85
CA LEU A 276 17.40 -0.19 8.57
C LEU A 276 18.77 -0.12 9.27
N ARG A 277 18.87 -0.61 10.52
CA ARG A 277 20.16 -0.77 11.20
C ARG A 277 21.10 -1.71 10.43
N ARG A 278 20.59 -2.85 9.96
CA ARG A 278 21.38 -3.80 9.15
C ARG A 278 21.81 -3.18 7.80
N ALA A 279 20.94 -2.39 7.18
CA ALA A 279 21.23 -1.71 5.92
C ALA A 279 22.34 -0.65 6.08
N ILE A 280 22.34 0.12 7.17
CA ILE A 280 23.43 1.07 7.48
C ILE A 280 24.77 0.30 7.53
N VAL A 281 24.86 -0.75 8.36
CA VAL A 281 26.08 -1.56 8.50
C VAL A 281 26.52 -2.21 7.19
N ASN A 282 25.58 -2.70 6.39
CA ASN A 282 25.89 -3.34 5.12
C ASN A 282 26.41 -2.33 4.08
N ASN A 283 25.79 -1.15 3.98
CA ASN A 283 26.22 -0.10 3.06
C ASN A 283 27.55 0.54 3.47
N GLU A 284 27.82 0.64 4.78
CA GLU A 284 29.14 1.03 5.29
C GLU A 284 30.21 0.02 4.85
N ARG A 285 29.94 -1.28 4.97
CA ARG A 285 30.86 -2.35 4.53
C ARG A 285 31.04 -2.39 3.01
N ALA A 286 29.99 -2.09 2.25
CA ALA A 286 30.03 -2.04 0.80
C ALA A 286 30.70 -0.77 0.26
N GLY A 287 30.96 0.23 1.11
CA GLY A 287 31.55 1.50 0.70
C GLY A 287 30.60 2.31 -0.19
N THR A 288 29.31 2.37 0.17
CA THR A 288 28.25 3.03 -0.61
C THR A 288 27.62 4.23 0.15
N PRO A 289 28.35 5.35 0.34
CA PRO A 289 27.93 6.46 1.22
C PRO A 289 26.55 7.08 0.96
N PRO A 290 26.07 7.25 -0.29
CA PRO A 290 24.71 7.78 -0.53
C PRO A 290 23.61 6.94 0.11
N TYR A 291 23.77 5.61 0.11
CA TYR A 291 22.79 4.70 0.68
C TYR A 291 22.87 4.63 2.20
N VAL A 292 24.06 4.89 2.79
CA VAL A 292 24.20 5.08 4.24
C VAL A 292 23.41 6.32 4.68
N ALA A 293 23.55 7.44 3.96
CA ALA A 293 22.85 8.68 4.27
C ALA A 293 21.31 8.51 4.18
N MET A 294 20.82 7.84 3.12
CA MET A 294 19.39 7.56 2.93
C MET A 294 18.83 6.65 4.02
N ALA A 295 19.46 5.50 4.28
CA ALA A 295 19.00 4.56 5.30
C ALA A 295 19.03 5.17 6.72
N THR A 296 19.98 6.07 6.99
CA THR A 296 20.05 6.80 8.26
C THR A 296 18.86 7.75 8.43
N LEU A 297 18.48 8.49 7.39
CA LEU A 297 17.32 9.39 7.43
C LEU A 297 16.00 8.60 7.56
N ASP A 298 15.89 7.48 6.86
CA ASP A 298 14.70 6.64 6.94
C ASP A 298 14.57 5.96 8.30
N LEU A 299 15.67 5.56 8.94
CA LEU A 299 15.66 5.11 10.34
C LEU A 299 15.18 6.22 11.29
N ALA A 300 15.63 7.45 11.09
CA ALA A 300 15.17 8.60 11.87
C ALA A 300 13.65 8.78 11.75
N ARG A 301 13.12 8.72 10.52
CA ARG A 301 11.67 8.82 10.24
C ARG A 301 10.87 7.70 10.89
N VAL A 302 11.37 6.47 10.85
CA VAL A 302 10.69 5.30 11.43
C VAL A 302 10.66 5.40 12.96
N LEU A 303 11.76 5.80 13.60
CA LEU A 303 11.83 5.98 15.05
C LEU A 303 10.88 7.09 15.52
N ALA A 304 10.84 8.23 14.81
CA ALA A 304 9.88 9.30 15.10
C ALA A 304 8.41 8.83 15.02
N ARG A 305 8.11 7.85 14.15
CA ARG A 305 6.77 7.26 14.05
C ARG A 305 6.48 6.19 15.09
N ARG A 306 7.51 5.44 15.53
CA ARG A 306 7.39 4.35 16.50
C ARG A 306 7.17 4.87 17.92
N ASP A 307 7.69 6.06 18.24
CA ASP A 307 7.37 6.84 19.43
C ASP A 307 7.48 6.06 20.75
N ARG A 308 8.48 5.18 20.87
CA ARG A 308 8.84 4.54 22.14
C ARG A 308 9.78 5.43 22.96
N PRO A 309 9.89 5.19 24.28
CA PRO A 309 10.89 5.87 25.10
C PRO A 309 12.30 5.73 24.49
N GLY A 310 12.93 6.86 24.16
CA GLY A 310 14.25 6.94 23.54
C GLY A 310 14.27 7.07 22.01
N ASP A 311 13.15 6.83 21.32
CA ASP A 311 13.08 6.91 19.86
C ASP A 311 13.20 8.35 19.36
N ALA A 312 12.67 9.32 20.10
CA ALA A 312 12.74 10.74 19.74
C ALA A 312 14.20 11.25 19.71
N ASP A 313 14.98 10.90 20.73
CA ASP A 313 16.39 11.30 20.83
C ASP A 313 17.24 10.61 19.76
N GLU A 314 17.01 9.31 19.52
CA GLU A 314 17.71 8.57 18.49
C GLU A 314 17.34 9.07 17.08
N SER A 315 16.06 9.38 16.85
CA SER A 315 15.58 9.97 15.60
C SER A 315 16.27 11.31 15.31
N ALA A 316 16.30 12.21 16.29
CA ALA A 316 16.94 13.51 16.13
C ALA A 316 18.45 13.38 15.83
N ALA A 317 19.14 12.49 16.53
CA ALA A 317 20.57 12.24 16.31
C ALA A 317 20.85 11.68 14.91
N LEU A 318 20.03 10.74 14.45
CA LEU A 318 20.17 10.13 13.12
C LEU A 318 19.84 11.13 12.00
N ALA A 319 18.83 11.98 12.18
CA ALA A 319 18.52 13.02 11.20
C ALA A 319 19.66 14.05 11.05
N VAL A 320 20.32 14.43 12.16
CA VAL A 320 21.53 15.27 12.10
C VAL A 320 22.67 14.56 11.37
N SER A 321 22.88 13.27 11.64
CA SER A 321 23.91 12.46 10.97
C SER A 321 23.65 12.34 9.46
N ALA A 322 22.41 12.03 9.08
CA ALA A 322 21.99 11.94 7.68
C ALA A 322 22.17 13.27 6.94
N ARG A 323 21.85 14.39 7.58
CA ARG A 323 22.06 15.72 7.02
C ARG A 323 23.54 15.99 6.72
N ALA A 324 24.43 15.70 7.67
CA ALA A 324 25.87 15.90 7.48
C ALA A 324 26.42 15.06 6.31
N MET A 325 26.05 13.78 6.24
CA MET A 325 26.42 12.91 5.12
C MET A 325 25.86 13.42 3.79
N ALA A 326 24.61 13.90 3.77
CA ALA A 326 23.98 14.46 2.58
C ALA A 326 24.67 15.75 2.10
N GLU A 327 25.09 16.61 3.03
CA GLU A 327 25.84 17.84 2.73
C GLU A 327 27.19 17.50 2.06
N GLU A 328 27.94 16.55 2.61
CA GLU A 328 29.22 16.08 2.05
C GLU A 328 29.06 15.46 0.65
N LEU A 329 27.94 14.76 0.41
CA LEU A 329 27.63 14.10 -0.85
C LEU A 329 26.91 15.00 -1.87
N GLY A 330 26.57 16.24 -1.50
CA GLY A 330 25.82 17.17 -2.36
C GLY A 330 24.36 16.80 -2.60
N MET A 331 23.76 15.97 -1.74
CA MET A 331 22.39 15.45 -1.86
C MET A 331 21.36 16.47 -1.35
N ARG A 332 21.16 17.57 -2.09
CA ARG A 332 20.34 18.72 -1.69
C ARG A 332 18.93 18.38 -1.19
N GLN A 333 18.25 17.42 -1.81
CA GLN A 333 16.90 17.02 -1.38
C GLN A 333 16.93 16.31 -0.02
N LEU A 334 17.93 15.46 0.21
CA LEU A 334 18.07 14.71 1.47
C LEU A 334 18.43 15.64 2.64
N VAL A 335 19.18 16.72 2.38
CA VAL A 335 19.45 17.79 3.35
C VAL A 335 18.15 18.45 3.81
N ALA A 336 17.33 18.92 2.86
CA ALA A 336 16.06 19.58 3.18
C ALA A 336 15.10 18.65 3.95
N ASP A 337 15.04 17.38 3.55
CA ASP A 337 14.23 16.37 4.21
C ASP A 337 14.69 16.09 5.66
N ALA A 338 16.00 16.12 5.93
CA ALA A 338 16.56 15.93 7.27
C ALA A 338 16.37 17.16 8.17
N GLU A 339 16.42 18.37 7.59
CA GLU A 339 16.13 19.63 8.29
C GLU A 339 14.65 19.69 8.72
N ALA A 340 13.74 19.24 7.87
CA ALA A 340 12.32 19.17 8.18
C ALA A 340 12.03 18.25 9.39
N LEU A 341 12.84 17.21 9.62
CA LEU A 341 12.67 16.28 10.75
C LEU A 341 13.19 16.82 12.08
N THR A 342 14.14 17.75 12.04
CA THR A 342 14.85 18.25 13.24
C THR A 342 14.38 19.65 13.67
N GLY A 343 13.61 20.33 12.82
CA GLY A 343 13.07 21.67 13.06
C GLY A 343 14.14 22.78 13.04
N PRO A 344 13.75 24.07 13.14
CA PRO A 344 14.68 25.22 13.11
C PRO A 344 15.67 25.26 14.30
N SER A 345 15.46 24.42 15.31
CA SER A 345 16.20 24.39 16.56
C SER A 345 17.36 23.37 16.59
N ALA A 346 17.59 22.61 15.51
CA ALA A 346 18.66 21.63 15.46
C ALA A 346 20.05 22.26 15.59
N LEU A 347 20.80 21.86 16.62
CA LEU A 347 22.19 22.26 16.80
C LEU A 347 23.03 21.70 15.62
N SER A 348 23.86 22.55 15.02
CA SER A 348 24.85 22.14 14.02
C SER A 348 25.82 21.08 14.60
N PRO A 349 26.54 20.30 13.77
CA PRO A 349 27.50 19.30 14.25
C PRO A 349 28.50 19.86 15.28
N ARG A 350 28.91 21.11 15.09
CA ARG A 350 29.80 21.84 15.99
C ARG A 350 29.12 22.26 17.29
N GLU A 351 27.83 22.59 17.24
CA GLU A 351 27.04 22.89 18.43
C GLU A 351 26.70 21.63 19.25
N ASN A 352 26.59 20.46 18.60
CA ASN A 352 26.43 19.17 19.27
C ASN A 352 27.72 18.70 19.97
N GLU A 353 28.89 18.94 19.37
CA GLU A 353 30.18 18.68 20.03
C GLU A 353 30.31 19.50 21.33
N ILE A 354 29.92 20.78 21.27
CA ILE A 354 29.88 21.68 22.42
C ILE A 354 28.88 21.20 23.49
N ALA A 355 27.69 20.75 23.09
CA ALA A 355 26.67 20.23 24.00
C ALA A 355 27.13 18.94 24.71
N ARG A 356 27.80 18.02 24.00
CA ARG A 356 28.38 16.80 24.60
C ARG A 356 29.49 17.10 25.61
N LEU A 357 30.36 18.07 25.32
CA LEU A 357 31.37 18.51 26.27
C LEU A 357 30.72 19.15 27.49
N ALA A 358 29.66 19.95 27.32
CA ALA A 358 28.94 20.58 28.42
C ALA A 358 28.29 19.56 29.36
N ALA A 359 27.72 18.47 28.85
CA ALA A 359 27.11 17.41 29.65
C ALA A 359 28.10 16.69 30.60
N GLN A 360 29.41 16.83 30.39
CA GLN A 360 30.45 16.23 31.23
C GLN A 360 30.82 17.10 32.46
N GLY A 361 30.13 18.23 32.67
CA GLY A 361 30.37 19.18 33.76
C GLY A 361 31.59 20.14 33.68
N PRO A 362 32.33 20.32 32.56
CA PRO A 362 33.41 21.30 32.49
C PRO A 362 32.87 22.74 32.45
N THR A 363 33.70 23.69 32.88
CA THR A 363 33.36 25.12 32.81
C THR A 363 33.36 25.65 31.37
N ASN A 364 32.61 26.73 31.10
CA ASN A 364 32.58 27.39 29.80
C ASN A 364 33.97 27.76 29.23
N ARG A 365 34.97 28.02 30.09
CA ARG A 365 36.36 28.25 29.65
C ARG A 365 37.04 26.98 29.16
N GLN A 366 36.80 25.84 29.81
CA GLN A 366 37.37 24.55 29.42
C GLN A 366 36.74 24.05 28.12
N ILE A 367 35.43 24.22 27.94
CA ILE A 367 34.74 23.91 26.68
C ILE A 367 35.30 24.78 25.55
N ALA A 368 35.41 26.09 25.77
CA ALA A 368 35.93 27.03 24.78
C ALA A 368 37.38 26.72 24.36
N ALA A 369 38.22 26.27 25.29
CA ALA A 369 39.60 25.84 25.01
C ALA A 369 39.65 24.52 24.22
N ALA A 370 38.76 23.57 24.51
CA ALA A 370 38.72 22.26 23.86
C ALA A 370 38.29 22.32 22.38
N VAL A 371 37.38 23.24 22.03
CA VAL A 371 36.88 23.41 20.64
C VAL A 371 37.40 24.68 19.94
N HIS A 372 38.41 25.33 20.53
CA HIS A 372 39.06 26.55 20.00
C HIS A 372 38.09 27.69 19.63
N ILE A 373 37.16 28.04 20.53
CA ILE A 373 36.20 29.14 20.35
C ILE A 373 36.29 30.18 21.45
N SER A 374 35.62 31.32 21.27
CA SER A 374 35.48 32.31 22.35
C SER A 374 34.51 31.81 23.44
N VAL A 375 34.77 32.19 24.70
CA VAL A 375 33.90 31.86 25.85
C VAL A 375 32.47 32.39 25.65
N ARG A 376 32.30 33.50 24.93
CA ARG A 376 30.97 34.08 24.60
C ARG A 376 30.19 33.18 23.65
N THR A 377 30.86 32.59 22.66
CA THR A 377 30.26 31.65 21.70
C THR A 377 29.82 30.36 22.41
N GLY A 378 30.69 29.79 23.25
CA GLY A 378 30.36 28.57 24.02
C GLY A 378 29.15 28.75 24.94
N ARG A 379 29.03 29.91 25.61
CA ARG A 379 27.90 30.23 26.49
C ARG A 379 26.56 30.33 25.72
N ARG A 380 26.58 30.92 24.52
CA ARG A 380 25.37 31.09 23.69
C ARG A 380 24.85 29.75 23.18
N THR A 381 25.75 28.84 22.81
CA THR A 381 25.40 27.49 22.34
C THR A 381 24.85 26.62 23.47
N CYS A 382 25.47 26.61 24.65
CA CYS A 382 24.93 25.89 25.81
C CYS A 382 23.53 26.39 26.23
N GLY A 383 23.27 27.70 26.09
CA GLY A 383 21.94 28.28 26.33
C GLY A 383 20.87 27.73 25.38
N ARG A 384 21.18 27.59 24.09
CA ARG A 384 20.26 26.93 23.14
C ARG A 384 20.07 25.45 23.44
N SER A 385 21.12 24.73 23.84
CA SER A 385 21.03 23.30 24.19
C SER A 385 20.18 23.03 25.43
N SER A 386 20.09 23.99 26.35
CA SER A 386 19.24 23.90 27.56
C SER A 386 17.78 24.24 27.26
N GLU A 387 17.51 25.19 26.35
CA GLU A 387 16.16 25.45 25.83
C GLU A 387 15.58 24.26 25.06
N THR A 388 16.42 23.45 24.41
CA THR A 388 16.01 22.22 23.70
C THR A 388 15.99 20.97 24.59
N GLY A 389 16.25 21.08 25.90
CA GLY A 389 16.18 19.95 26.85
C GLY A 389 17.33 18.93 26.78
N ILE A 390 18.41 19.23 26.04
CA ILE A 390 19.53 18.30 25.80
C ILE A 390 20.55 18.31 26.95
N VAL A 391 20.63 19.42 27.71
CA VAL A 391 21.53 19.60 28.85
C VAL A 391 20.73 20.22 30.00
N GLU A 392 20.83 19.68 31.22
CA GLU A 392 20.17 20.29 32.39
C GLU A 392 20.63 21.74 32.59
N PRO A 393 19.75 22.65 33.04
CA PRO A 393 20.11 24.03 33.25
C PRO A 393 21.21 24.14 34.31
N PHE A 394 22.39 24.61 33.89
CA PHE A 394 23.50 24.89 34.78
C PHE A 394 23.07 25.90 35.84
N GLY A 395 23.01 25.47 37.10
CA GLY A 395 22.94 26.39 38.23
C GLY A 395 24.20 27.23 38.26
N ASP A 396 24.07 28.55 38.15
CA ASP A 396 25.16 29.48 38.38
C ASP A 396 25.75 29.16 39.78
N PRO A 397 27.07 28.93 39.91
CA PRO A 397 27.66 28.76 41.23
C PRO A 397 27.38 30.05 42.01
N ARG A 398 26.54 29.95 43.05
CA ARG A 398 26.28 31.07 43.95
C ARG A 398 27.64 31.65 44.37
N PRO A 399 27.83 32.98 44.33
CA PRO A 399 29.03 33.57 44.89
C PRO A 399 29.11 33.15 46.36
N ALA A 400 30.22 32.50 46.73
CA ALA A 400 30.51 32.14 48.10
C ALA A 400 30.32 33.39 48.96
N GLY A 401 29.36 33.33 49.87
CA GLY A 401 29.04 34.43 50.76
C GLY A 401 30.27 34.82 51.55
N VAL A 402 30.62 36.11 51.46
CA VAL A 402 31.45 36.78 52.46
C VAL A 402 30.67 36.74 53.76
N SER A 403 31.05 35.84 54.67
CA SER A 403 30.73 35.97 56.09
C SER A 403 31.85 36.74 56.77
N ARG A 404 31.44 37.70 57.60
CA ARG A 404 32.28 38.60 58.41
C ARG A 404 33.28 37.88 59.28
#